data_AF-A0A0D6E2Y6-F1
#
_entry.id   AF-A0A0D6E2Y6-F1
#
_cell.length_a   1.000
_cell.length_b   1.000
_cell.length_c   1.000
_cell.angle_alpha   90.00
_cell.angle_beta   90.00
_cell.angle_gamma   90.00
#
_symmetry.space_group_name_H-M   'P 1'
#
loop_
_entity.id
_entity.type
_entity.pdbx_description
1 polymer ?
#
loop_
_entity_poly.entity_id
_entity_poly.type
_entity_poly.pdbx_seq_one_letter_code
_entity_poly.pdbx_strand_id
1 'polypeptide(L)'
;MPLTGDLTKNKSFDTTATAFPYTKIAIVDLSDSSHPVNQAYLSGKQDGAGVVGDDYALYIATGSASTDTWVLAGGDSTSDITPA
;
A
#
# COMPACT_ATOMS: atom_id res chain seq x y z
N MET A 1 -29.56 33.72 31.13
CA MET A 1 -29.74 33.29 29.72
C MET A 1 -28.91 32.03 29.53
N PRO A 2 -29.52 30.86 29.23
CA PRO A 2 -28.72 29.68 28.94
C PRO A 2 -28.09 29.83 27.55
N LEU A 3 -26.78 29.57 27.45
CA LEU A 3 -26.04 29.55 26.19
C LEU A 3 -26.35 28.21 25.51
N THR A 4 -27.37 28.17 24.64
CA THR A 4 -27.69 26.98 23.85
C THR A 4 -26.71 26.86 22.69
N GLY A 5 -25.47 26.50 22.98
CA GLY A 5 -24.48 26.11 21.97
C GLY A 5 -24.75 24.66 21.54
N ASP A 6 -24.98 24.46 20.25
CA ASP A 6 -25.11 23.14 19.61
C ASP A 6 -23.77 22.38 19.72
N LEU A 7 -23.63 21.59 20.78
CA LEU A 7 -22.45 20.79 21.10
C LEU A 7 -22.15 19.71 20.04
N THR A 8 -23.07 19.42 19.12
CA THR A 8 -22.93 18.31 18.17
C THR A 8 -22.14 18.68 16.91
N LYS A 9 -21.90 19.99 16.69
CA LYS A 9 -21.19 20.49 15.50
C LYS A 9 -19.68 20.67 15.67
N ASN A 10 -19.13 20.56 16.88
CA ASN A 10 -17.70 20.68 17.11
C ASN A 10 -16.99 19.31 17.04
N LYS A 11 -17.09 18.64 15.88
CA LYS A 11 -16.21 17.49 15.59
C LYS A 11 -14.88 18.03 15.11
N SER A 12 -14.03 18.43 16.04
CA SER A 12 -12.63 18.73 15.75
C SER A 12 -11.92 17.41 15.50
N PHE A 13 -11.54 17.15 14.25
CA PHE A 13 -10.72 15.99 13.90
C PHE A 13 -9.27 16.41 13.94
N ASP A 14 -8.49 15.79 14.83
CA ASP A 14 -7.05 15.96 14.82
C ASP A 14 -6.46 15.02 13.76
N THR A 15 -6.05 15.60 12.63
CA THR A 15 -5.47 14.83 11.51
C THR A 15 -3.96 14.88 11.64
N THR A 16 -3.38 13.81 12.18
CA THR A 16 -1.92 13.65 12.20
C THR A 16 -1.47 12.99 10.90
N ALA A 17 -0.80 13.74 10.04
CA ALA A 17 -0.13 13.18 8.87
C ALA A 17 1.18 12.52 9.30
N THR A 18 1.26 11.19 9.21
CA THR A 18 2.49 10.44 9.46
C THR A 18 3.14 10.08 8.13
N ALA A 19 4.41 10.48 7.95
CA ALA A 19 5.19 10.06 6.78
C ALA A 19 5.75 8.66 7.04
N PHE A 20 5.21 7.66 6.33
CA PHE A 20 5.79 6.32 6.29
C PHE A 20 6.78 6.22 5.13
N PRO A 21 8.07 5.91 5.38
CA PRO A 21 9.02 5.71 4.31
C PRO A 21 8.71 4.40 3.59
N TYR A 22 8.35 4.48 2.32
CA TYR A 22 8.17 3.32 1.46
C TYR A 22 9.30 3.20 0.45
N THR A 23 9.66 1.96 0.11
CA THR A 23 10.57 1.68 -1.00
C THR A 23 9.85 1.98 -2.32
N LYS A 24 10.46 2.82 -3.16
CA LYS A 24 9.99 3.09 -4.52
C LYS A 24 10.58 2.08 -5.50
N ILE A 25 9.76 1.52 -6.38
CA ILE A 25 10.16 0.51 -7.38
C ILE A 25 9.49 0.77 -8.72
N ALA A 26 10.11 0.37 -9.83
CA ALA A 26 9.46 0.44 -11.14
C ALA A 26 8.36 -0.63 -11.24
N ILE A 27 7.21 -0.27 -11.81
CA ILE A 27 6.08 -1.21 -11.97
C ILE A 27 6.47 -2.47 -12.76
N VAL A 28 7.37 -2.33 -13.73
CA VAL A 28 7.85 -3.45 -14.54
C VAL A 28 8.55 -4.52 -13.68
N ASP A 29 9.24 -4.12 -12.61
CA ASP A 29 9.95 -5.04 -11.73
C ASP A 29 8.99 -5.83 -10.82
N LEU A 30 7.79 -5.29 -10.55
CA LEU A 30 6.72 -6.01 -9.85
C LEU A 30 6.17 -7.16 -10.69
N SER A 31 6.22 -7.03 -12.02
CA SER A 31 5.75 -8.07 -12.95
C SER A 31 6.80 -9.17 -13.20
N ASP A 32 8.07 -8.96 -12.83
CA ASP A 32 9.16 -9.90 -13.08
C ASP A 32 9.35 -10.86 -11.90
N SER A 33 8.95 -12.13 -12.07
CA SER A 33 9.08 -13.16 -11.03
C SER A 33 10.52 -13.44 -10.59
N SER A 34 11.52 -13.11 -11.42
CA SER A 34 12.94 -13.28 -11.11
C SER A 34 13.52 -12.11 -10.31
N HIS A 35 12.85 -10.96 -10.30
CA HIS A 35 13.32 -9.76 -9.59
C HIS A 35 13.35 -9.98 -8.07
N PRO A 36 14.34 -9.45 -7.32
CA PRO A 36 14.46 -9.62 -5.87
C PRO A 36 13.21 -9.20 -5.08
N VAL A 37 12.43 -8.23 -5.60
CA VAL A 37 11.16 -7.80 -4.99
C VAL A 37 10.09 -8.90 -4.99
N ASN A 38 10.22 -9.92 -5.84
CA ASN A 38 9.31 -11.05 -5.90
C ASN A 38 9.88 -12.28 -5.20
N GLN A 39 11.19 -12.32 -4.91
CA GLN A 39 11.80 -13.46 -4.22
C GLN A 39 11.33 -13.53 -2.75
N ALA A 40 10.75 -14.66 -2.35
CA ALA A 40 10.13 -14.86 -1.05
C ALA A 40 11.01 -14.45 0.15
N TYR A 41 12.32 -14.74 0.05
CA TYR A 41 13.31 -14.54 1.11
C TYR A 41 14.04 -13.19 1.05
N LEU A 42 13.79 -12.37 0.02
CA LEU A 42 14.45 -11.05 -0.17
C LEU A 42 13.47 -9.86 -0.16
N SER A 43 12.20 -10.12 -0.45
CA SER A 43 11.19 -9.09 -0.74
C SER A 43 10.43 -8.55 0.47
N GLY A 44 10.53 -9.21 1.62
CA GLY A 44 9.67 -8.94 2.78
C GLY A 44 8.21 -9.34 2.57
N LYS A 45 7.86 -9.99 1.44
CA LYS A 45 6.49 -10.46 1.17
C LYS A 45 5.95 -11.39 2.26
N GLN A 46 6.82 -12.18 2.89
CA GLN A 46 6.48 -13.06 4.02
C GLN A 46 5.88 -12.31 5.22
N ASP A 47 6.26 -11.04 5.40
CA ASP A 47 5.82 -10.20 6.51
C ASP A 47 4.74 -9.18 6.09
N GLY A 48 4.21 -9.28 4.86
CA GLY A 48 3.20 -8.36 4.33
C GLY A 48 3.79 -7.04 3.79
N ALA A 49 4.88 -7.11 3.04
CA ALA A 49 5.52 -5.94 2.44
C ALA A 49 4.55 -5.06 1.63
N GLY A 50 4.78 -3.74 1.70
CA GLY A 50 4.17 -2.73 0.86
C GLY A 50 5.23 -1.91 0.15
N VAL A 51 5.05 -1.66 -1.14
CA VAL A 51 5.98 -0.91 -1.99
C VAL A 51 5.23 0.15 -2.80
N VAL A 52 5.91 1.24 -3.12
CA VAL A 52 5.33 2.32 -3.92
C VAL A 52 5.85 2.21 -5.35
N GLY A 53 4.95 2.14 -6.32
CA GLY A 53 5.30 2.13 -7.74
C GLY A 53 5.91 3.46 -8.20
N ASP A 54 6.47 3.47 -9.40
CA ASP A 54 6.94 4.70 -10.04
C ASP A 54 5.81 5.67 -10.41
N ASP A 55 4.59 5.16 -10.47
CA ASP A 55 3.31 5.85 -10.56
C ASP A 55 2.79 6.44 -9.22
N TYR A 56 3.55 6.26 -8.12
CA TYR A 56 3.17 6.65 -6.76
C TYR A 56 1.98 5.89 -6.17
N ALA A 57 1.58 4.76 -6.76
CA ALA A 57 0.59 3.88 -6.21
C ALA A 57 1.20 2.94 -5.16
N LEU A 58 0.45 2.61 -4.11
CA LEU A 58 0.87 1.66 -3.08
C LEU A 58 0.41 0.25 -3.46
N TYR A 59 1.35 -0.67 -3.56
CA TYR A 59 1.12 -2.08 -3.82
C TYR A 59 1.43 -2.91 -2.58
N ILE A 60 0.55 -3.86 -2.25
CA ILE A 60 0.64 -4.68 -1.04
C ILE A 60 0.75 -6.14 -1.43
N ALA A 61 1.69 -6.86 -0.81
CA ALA A 61 1.85 -8.29 -0.99
C ALA A 61 0.70 -9.04 -0.30
N THR A 62 0.04 -9.94 -1.03
CA THR A 62 -1.02 -10.82 -0.47
C THR A 62 -0.54 -12.23 -0.19
N GLY A 63 0.65 -12.57 -0.68
CA GLY A 63 1.30 -13.85 -0.50
C GLY A 63 2.82 -13.69 -0.60
N SER A 64 3.54 -14.80 -0.40
CA SER A 64 5.01 -14.81 -0.28
C SER A 64 5.74 -15.47 -1.45
N ALA A 65 5.04 -16.19 -2.32
CA ALA A 65 5.63 -16.82 -3.48
C ALA A 65 6.05 -15.78 -4.54
N SER A 66 6.96 -16.18 -5.42
CA SER A 66 7.46 -15.31 -6.49
C SER A 66 6.42 -14.96 -7.54
N THR A 67 5.33 -15.73 -7.59
CA THR A 67 4.19 -15.51 -8.50
C THR A 67 2.98 -14.92 -7.79
N ASP A 68 3.07 -14.63 -6.48
CA ASP A 68 1.95 -14.07 -5.74
C ASP A 68 1.74 -12.59 -6.09
N THR A 69 0.48 -12.25 -6.32
CA THR A 69 0.01 -10.96 -6.80
C THR A 69 0.29 -9.82 -5.81
N TRP A 70 0.75 -8.71 -6.36
CA TRP A 70 0.76 -7.39 -5.73
C TRP A 70 -0.58 -6.71 -5.95
N VAL A 71 -1.30 -6.42 -4.86
CA VAL A 71 -2.62 -5.78 -4.92
C VAL A 71 -2.48 -4.28 -4.77
N LEU A 72 -3.16 -3.53 -5.63
CA LEU A 72 -3.21 -2.08 -5.54
C LEU A 72 -4.06 -1.66 -4.32
N ALA A 73 -3.46 -0.94 -3.38
CA ALA A 73 -4.17 -0.42 -2.22
C ALA A 73 -5.23 0.60 -2.64
N GLY A 74 -6.49 0.31 -2.32
CA GLY A 74 -7.63 1.15 -2.70
C GLY A 74 -8.06 1.02 -4.17
N GLY A 75 -7.48 0.09 -4.92
CA GLY A 75 -7.87 -0.24 -6.30
C GLY A 75 -9.04 -1.22 -6.40
N ASP A 76 -9.59 -1.38 -7.61
CA ASP A 76 -10.69 -2.31 -7.93
C ASP A 76 -10.20 -3.67 -8.48
N SER A 77 -8.97 -4.05 -8.13
CA SER A 77 -8.24 -5.24 -8.61
C SER A 77 -7.83 -5.25 -10.09
N THR A 78 -8.27 -4.28 -10.90
CA THR A 78 -7.91 -4.21 -12.34
C THR A 78 -6.45 -3.84 -12.58
N SER A 79 -5.82 -3.22 -11.59
CA SER A 79 -4.43 -2.75 -11.62
C SER A 79 -3.51 -3.61 -10.75
N ASP A 80 -3.98 -4.78 -10.32
CA ASP A 80 -3.17 -5.74 -9.58
C ASP A 80 -2.13 -6.37 -10.51
N ILE A 81 -0.94 -6.61 -9.97
CA ILE A 81 0.21 -7.08 -10.75
C ILE A 81 0.56 -8.48 -10.29
N THR A 82 0.39 -9.45 -11.19
CA THR A 82 0.82 -10.83 -10.93
C THR A 82 2.17 -11.06 -11.62
N PRO A 83 3.24 -11.35 -10.86
CA PRO A 83 4.53 -11.63 -11.46
C PRO A 83 4.50 -12.88 -12.34
N ALA A 84 5.19 -12.83 -13.48
CA ALA A 84 5.31 -13.92 -14.44
C ALA A 84 6.77 -14.27 -14.76
#